data_AF-A0A1V5SLX4-F1
#
_entry.id   AF-A0A1V5SLX4-F1
#
_cell.length_a   1.000
_cell.length_b   1.000
_cell.length_c   1.000
_cell.angle_alpha   90.00
_cell.angle_beta   90.00
_cell.angle_gamma   90.00
#
_symmetry.space_group_name_H-M   'P 1'
#
loop_
_entity.id
_entity.type
_entity.pdbx_description
1 polymer ?
#
loop_
_entity_poly.entity_id
_entity_poly.type
_entity_poly.pdbx_seq_one_letter_code
_entity_poly.pdbx_strand_id
1 'polypeptide(L)'
;MKTRFQTKLENLGRRYYEVFGDLEAQLEFLKLASLVLLCLLFFAIFGAFVLAKRPPVVIRVDEVGKAEAISDLAAHNAPLKPEILYFARTFVKRYAEYNAYTVSRDMAEAWNLMSARFQSAAKRNLIESGILARIEEAKLSAALEFKEEKIERETPEYSIVSLVWVRTLKSYKDPGYREASLLKSELVLKKVSRSLSAPSGLLVEDYKEILLNRLEDNK
;
A
#
# COMPACT_ATOMS: atom_id res chain seq x y z
N MET A 1 -10.33 78.70 19.22
CA MET A 1 -9.23 79.50 18.63
C MET A 1 -8.16 78.51 18.14
N LYS A 2 -7.96 78.34 16.82
CA LYS A 2 -6.87 77.49 16.32
C LYS A 2 -5.52 78.12 16.71
N THR A 3 -4.59 77.36 17.25
CA THR A 3 -3.28 77.89 17.63
C THR A 3 -2.48 78.24 16.37
N ARG A 4 -1.61 79.27 16.44
CA ARG A 4 -0.74 79.68 15.31
C ARG A 4 0.11 78.54 14.74
N PHE A 5 0.36 77.52 15.55
CA PHE A 5 1.08 76.31 15.15
C PHE A 5 0.22 75.40 14.25
N GLN A 6 -1.07 75.22 14.59
CA GLN A 6 -2.01 74.40 13.79
C GLN A 6 -2.22 75.00 12.39
N THR A 7 -2.36 76.32 12.28
CA THR A 7 -2.50 76.99 10.98
C THR A 7 -1.23 76.91 10.14
N LYS A 8 -0.04 76.91 10.76
CA LYS A 8 1.23 76.70 10.04
C LYS A 8 1.36 75.26 9.54
N LEU A 9 0.89 74.28 10.31
CA LEU A 9 0.87 72.86 9.92
C LEU A 9 -0.10 72.60 8.76
N GLU A 10 -1.32 73.15 8.82
CA GLU A 10 -2.31 73.04 7.74
C GLU A 10 -1.78 73.62 6.42
N ASN A 11 -1.10 74.77 6.48
CA ASN A 11 -0.49 75.38 5.29
C ASN A 11 0.70 74.57 4.73
N LEU A 12 1.50 73.94 5.60
CA LEU A 12 2.58 73.05 5.18
C LEU A 12 2.05 71.77 4.53
N GLY A 13 1.03 71.15 5.13
CA GLY A 13 0.35 70.00 4.54
C GLY A 13 -0.31 70.31 3.20
N ARG A 14 -0.88 71.51 3.05
CA ARG A 14 -1.46 71.98 1.78
C ARG A 14 -0.39 72.18 0.69
N ARG A 15 0.74 72.81 1.01
CA ARG A 15 1.87 72.97 0.06
C ARG A 15 2.50 71.63 -0.34
N TYR A 16 2.59 70.70 0.61
CA TYR A 16 3.07 69.36 0.36
C TYR A 16 2.14 68.62 -0.63
N TYR A 17 0.83 68.70 -0.42
CA TYR A 17 -0.17 68.12 -1.31
C TYR A 17 -0.20 68.80 -2.70
N GLU A 18 0.06 70.10 -2.79
CA GLU A 18 0.15 70.83 -4.07
C GLU A 18 1.34 70.39 -4.93
N VAL A 19 2.46 70.01 -4.32
CA VAL A 19 3.68 69.61 -5.04
C VAL A 19 3.76 68.09 -5.25
N PHE A 20 3.33 67.29 -4.28
CA PHE A 20 3.50 65.84 -4.28
C PHE A 20 2.19 65.04 -4.37
N GLY A 21 1.03 65.70 -4.37
CA GLY A 21 -0.26 65.01 -4.36
C GLY A 21 -0.50 64.12 -5.58
N ASP A 22 -0.01 64.51 -6.76
CA ASP A 22 -0.09 63.68 -7.98
C ASP A 22 0.77 62.41 -7.86
N LEU A 23 1.98 62.52 -7.30
CA LEU A 23 2.87 61.38 -7.06
C LEU A 23 2.29 60.42 -6.01
N GLU A 24 1.65 60.94 -4.96
CA GLU A 24 0.96 60.12 -3.95
C GLU A 24 -0.25 59.40 -4.54
N ALA A 25 -1.05 60.07 -5.37
CA ALA A 25 -2.18 59.46 -6.06
C ALA A 25 -1.74 58.33 -7.02
N GLN A 26 -0.65 58.54 -7.77
CA GLN A 26 -0.07 57.52 -8.65
C GLN A 26 0.48 56.32 -7.86
N LEU A 27 1.13 56.56 -6.73
CA LEU A 27 1.63 55.51 -5.85
C LEU A 27 0.48 54.66 -5.27
N GLU A 28 -0.57 55.31 -4.76
CA GLU A 28 -1.75 54.62 -4.22
C GLU A 28 -2.48 53.82 -5.30
N PHE A 29 -2.61 54.37 -6.51
CA PHE A 29 -3.16 53.65 -7.65
C PHE A 29 -2.31 52.41 -8.01
N LEU A 30 -0.98 52.54 -8.05
CA LEU A 30 -0.09 51.43 -8.38
C LEU A 30 -0.10 50.34 -7.29
N LYS A 31 -0.18 50.72 -6.01
CA LYS A 31 -0.37 49.78 -4.90
C LYS A 31 -1.67 48.99 -5.04
N LEU A 32 -2.77 49.68 -5.34
CA LEU A 32 -4.07 49.05 -5.56
C LEU A 32 -4.02 48.09 -6.77
N ALA A 33 -3.46 48.53 -7.89
CA ALA A 33 -3.30 47.71 -9.09
C ALA A 33 -2.44 46.47 -8.82
N SER A 34 -1.33 46.63 -8.08
CA SER A 34 -0.46 45.51 -7.67
C SER A 34 -1.19 44.52 -6.76
N LEU A 35 -2.03 45.00 -5.84
CA LEU A 35 -2.82 44.14 -4.95
C LEU A 35 -3.86 43.32 -5.75
N VAL A 36 -4.52 43.94 -6.73
CA VAL A 36 -5.47 43.24 -7.61
C VAL A 36 -4.78 42.18 -8.46
N LEU A 37 -3.61 42.49 -9.03
CA LEU A 37 -2.81 41.52 -9.79
C LEU A 37 -2.33 40.36 -8.92
N LEU A 38 -1.92 40.63 -7.67
CA LEU A 38 -1.54 39.59 -6.71
C LEU A 38 -2.70 38.64 -6.43
N CYS A 39 -3.91 39.18 -6.20
CA CYS A 39 -5.11 38.38 -6.01
C CYS A 39 -5.42 37.51 -7.23
N LEU A 40 -5.37 38.08 -8.45
CA LEU A 40 -5.58 37.33 -9.69
C LEU A 40 -4.57 36.20 -9.86
N LEU A 41 -3.30 36.45 -9.58
CA LEU A 41 -2.24 35.45 -9.63
C LEU A 41 -2.48 34.32 -8.62
N PHE A 42 -2.90 34.66 -7.40
CA PHE A 42 -3.26 33.67 -6.39
C PHE A 42 -4.40 32.77 -6.86
N PHE A 43 -5.47 33.35 -7.42
CA PHE A 43 -6.59 32.57 -7.98
C PHE A 43 -6.17 31.69 -9.16
N ALA A 44 -5.28 32.17 -10.03
CA ALA A 44 -4.78 31.40 -11.16
C ALA A 44 -3.96 30.18 -10.69
N ILE A 45 -3.05 30.36 -9.73
CA ILE A 45 -2.25 29.27 -9.15
C ILE A 45 -3.16 28.26 -8.44
N PHE A 46 -4.12 28.76 -7.64
CA PHE A 46 -5.08 27.90 -6.95
C PHE A 46 -5.91 27.08 -7.94
N GLY A 47 -6.42 27.71 -9.00
CA GLY A 47 -7.15 27.04 -10.07
C GLY A 47 -6.31 25.97 -10.78
N ALA A 48 -5.05 26.26 -11.06
CA ALA A 48 -4.12 25.29 -11.66
C ALA A 48 -3.89 24.08 -10.76
N PHE A 49 -3.75 24.28 -9.44
CA PHE A 49 -3.57 23.18 -8.49
C PHE A 49 -4.82 22.30 -8.37
N VAL A 50 -6.01 22.89 -8.46
CA VAL A 50 -7.28 22.15 -8.48
C VAL A 50 -7.42 21.34 -9.78
N LEU A 51 -7.03 21.90 -10.93
CA LEU A 51 -7.06 21.17 -12.21
C LEU A 51 -6.01 20.07 -12.30
N ALA A 52 -4.82 20.27 -11.73
CA ALA A 52 -3.74 19.29 -11.75
C ALA A 52 -4.07 17.99 -11.01
N LYS A 53 -5.01 18.02 -10.06
CA LYS A 53 -5.47 16.83 -9.32
C LYS A 53 -6.50 15.99 -10.07
N ARG A 54 -6.93 16.38 -11.28
CA ARG A 54 -7.92 15.60 -12.02
C ARG A 54 -7.31 14.26 -12.49
N PRO A 55 -7.98 13.12 -12.24
CA PRO A 55 -7.50 11.84 -12.74
C PRO A 55 -7.45 11.82 -14.27
N PRO A 56 -6.57 11.01 -14.89
CA PRO A 56 -6.48 10.92 -16.33
C PRO A 56 -7.79 10.39 -16.92
N VAL A 57 -8.31 11.06 -17.95
CA VAL A 57 -9.48 10.59 -18.71
C VAL A 57 -9.02 9.48 -19.65
N VAL A 58 -9.44 8.25 -19.39
CA VAL A 58 -9.20 7.12 -20.29
C VAL A 58 -10.38 7.04 -21.26
N ILE A 59 -10.12 7.19 -22.55
CA ILE A 59 -11.11 7.00 -23.61
C ILE A 59 -10.97 5.56 -24.09
N ARG A 60 -11.95 4.71 -23.78
CA ARG A 60 -12.03 3.37 -24.35
C ARG A 60 -12.79 3.45 -25.67
N VAL A 61 -12.23 2.86 -26.72
CA VAL A 61 -12.91 2.68 -28.01
C VAL A 61 -13.33 1.21 -28.07
N ASP A 62 -14.63 0.94 -28.00
CA ASP A 62 -15.15 -0.41 -28.20
C ASP A 62 -15.06 -0.82 -29.69
N GLU A 63 -15.17 -2.11 -29.99
CA GLU A 63 -15.10 -2.66 -31.36
C GLU A 63 -16.12 -2.03 -32.34
N VAL A 64 -17.17 -1.39 -31.81
CA VAL A 64 -18.22 -0.67 -32.57
C VAL A 64 -17.91 0.82 -32.74
N GLY A 65 -16.76 1.31 -32.26
CA GLY A 65 -16.30 2.69 -32.44
C GLY A 65 -16.95 3.73 -31.51
N LYS A 66 -17.68 3.30 -30.47
CA LYS A 66 -18.20 4.21 -29.44
C LYS A 66 -17.09 4.56 -28.46
N ALA A 67 -16.82 5.85 -28.34
CA ALA A 67 -15.91 6.41 -27.35
C ALA A 67 -16.73 6.93 -26.16
N GLU A 68 -16.57 6.29 -25.00
CA GLU A 68 -17.16 6.77 -23.75
C GLU A 68 -16.07 7.27 -22.82
N ALA A 69 -16.22 8.50 -22.32
CA ALA A 69 -15.31 9.10 -21.37
C ALA A 69 -15.66 8.57 -19.97
N ILE A 70 -14.86 7.63 -19.46
CA ILE A 70 -14.99 7.15 -18.08
C ILE A 70 -14.26 8.15 -17.19
N SER A 71 -14.99 9.16 -16.69
CA SER A 71 -14.42 10.29 -15.95
C SER A 71 -14.07 10.00 -14.49
N ASP A 72 -14.20 8.75 -14.04
CA ASP A 72 -13.99 8.39 -12.65
C ASP A 72 -13.57 6.92 -12.50
N LEU A 73 -12.52 6.53 -13.23
CA LEU A 73 -11.70 5.40 -12.79
C LEU A 73 -10.94 5.86 -11.54
N ALA A 74 -11.66 6.05 -10.42
CA ALA A 74 -11.08 5.78 -9.12
C ALA A 74 -10.47 4.41 -9.30
N ALA A 75 -9.13 4.34 -9.35
CA ALA A 75 -8.43 3.09 -9.55
C ALA A 75 -8.90 2.19 -8.42
N HIS A 76 -9.90 1.35 -8.70
CA HIS A 76 -10.40 0.29 -7.83
C HIS A 76 -9.30 -0.76 -7.87
N ASN A 77 -8.13 -0.37 -7.38
CA ASN A 77 -6.91 -1.14 -7.27
C ASN A 77 -6.97 -2.00 -6.00
N ALA A 78 -8.21 -2.25 -5.54
CA ALA A 78 -8.49 -3.21 -4.50
C ALA A 78 -8.13 -4.60 -5.05
N PRO A 79 -7.49 -5.46 -4.24
CA PRO A 79 -7.13 -6.79 -4.67
C PRO A 79 -8.36 -7.58 -5.16
N LEU A 80 -8.28 -8.12 -6.37
CA LEU A 80 -9.30 -9.00 -6.93
C LEU A 80 -9.24 -10.38 -6.27
N LYS A 81 -10.34 -11.14 -6.31
CA LYS A 81 -10.40 -12.49 -5.72
C LYS A 81 -9.27 -13.44 -6.19
N PRO A 82 -8.92 -13.50 -7.50
CA PRO A 82 -7.79 -14.33 -7.95
C PRO A 82 -6.44 -13.84 -7.41
N GLU A 83 -6.26 -12.53 -7.26
CA GLU A 83 -5.03 -11.95 -6.67
C GLU A 83 -4.92 -12.31 -5.18
N ILE A 84 -6.03 -12.30 -4.45
CA ILE A 84 -6.10 -12.70 -3.03
C ILE A 84 -5.67 -14.16 -2.87
N LEU A 85 -6.24 -15.06 -3.68
CA LEU A 85 -5.89 -16.48 -3.63
C LEU A 85 -4.44 -16.73 -4.04
N TYR A 86 -3.98 -16.09 -5.13
CA TYR A 86 -2.59 -16.19 -5.57
C TYR A 86 -1.61 -15.68 -4.50
N PHE A 87 -1.93 -14.57 -3.85
CA PHE A 87 -1.13 -14.02 -2.75
C PHE A 87 -1.06 -15.01 -1.58
N ALA A 88 -2.21 -15.53 -1.14
CA ALA A 88 -2.27 -16.51 -0.06
C ALA A 88 -1.47 -17.79 -0.39
N ARG A 89 -1.63 -18.32 -1.61
CA ARG A 89 -0.90 -19.48 -2.10
C ARG A 89 0.60 -19.22 -2.13
N THR A 90 1.02 -18.07 -2.63
CA THR A 90 2.43 -17.67 -2.69
C THR A 90 3.03 -17.60 -1.29
N PHE A 91 2.31 -16.99 -0.35
CA PHE A 91 2.74 -16.92 1.04
C PHE A 91 2.90 -18.31 1.66
N VAL A 92 1.87 -19.17 1.60
CA VAL A 92 1.94 -20.52 2.17
C VAL A 92 3.05 -21.32 1.54
N LYS A 93 3.24 -21.20 0.22
CA LYS A 93 4.35 -21.85 -0.46
C LYS A 93 5.70 -21.41 0.13
N ARG A 94 5.95 -20.11 0.27
CA ARG A 94 7.24 -19.62 0.79
C ARG A 94 7.45 -19.89 2.28
N TYR A 95 6.37 -19.97 3.04
CA TYR A 95 6.44 -20.14 4.50
C TYR A 95 6.51 -21.62 4.92
N ALA A 96 5.74 -22.49 4.25
CA ALA A 96 5.57 -23.90 4.64
C ALA A 96 6.26 -24.90 3.70
N GLU A 97 6.61 -24.51 2.47
CA GLU A 97 7.56 -25.24 1.62
C GLU A 97 8.97 -24.85 2.06
N TYR A 98 9.77 -25.84 2.44
CA TYR A 98 11.15 -25.60 2.82
C TYR A 98 12.04 -26.63 2.17
N ASN A 99 13.18 -26.13 1.71
CA ASN A 99 14.30 -26.94 1.27
C ASN A 99 15.51 -26.51 2.08
N ALA A 100 16.25 -27.46 2.65
CA ALA A 100 17.43 -27.17 3.45
C ALA A 100 18.48 -26.28 2.76
N TYR A 101 18.46 -26.15 1.43
CA TYR A 101 19.35 -25.26 0.68
C TYR A 101 18.80 -23.85 0.42
N THR A 102 17.47 -23.66 0.44
CA THR A 102 16.83 -22.37 0.09
C THR A 102 15.98 -21.78 1.21
N VAL A 103 15.84 -22.48 2.35
CA VAL A 103 14.96 -22.11 3.46
C VAL A 103 15.17 -20.67 3.94
N SER A 104 16.41 -20.20 4.03
CA SER A 104 16.68 -18.82 4.49
C SER A 104 16.15 -17.77 3.53
N ARG A 105 16.25 -18.01 2.21
CA ARG A 105 15.72 -17.11 1.18
C ARG A 105 14.20 -17.15 1.15
N ASP A 106 13.62 -18.35 1.10
CA ASP A 106 12.17 -18.52 0.98
C ASP A 106 11.45 -17.96 2.22
N MET A 107 12.03 -18.13 3.42
CA MET A 107 11.53 -17.54 4.65
C MET A 107 11.62 -16.00 4.64
N ALA A 108 12.71 -15.43 4.13
CA ALA A 108 12.84 -13.98 4.00
C ALA A 108 11.81 -13.39 3.02
N GLU A 109 11.54 -14.09 1.91
CA GLU A 109 10.46 -13.73 0.98
C GLU A 109 9.09 -13.80 1.66
N ALA A 110 8.82 -14.84 2.46
CA ALA A 110 7.59 -14.96 3.22
C ALA A 110 7.41 -13.82 4.23
N TRP A 111 8.47 -13.40 4.91
CA TRP A 111 8.43 -12.28 5.87
C TRP A 111 8.06 -10.95 5.21
N ASN A 112 8.50 -10.71 3.98
CA ASN A 112 8.14 -9.48 3.25
C ASN A 112 6.65 -9.40 2.90
N LEU A 113 5.93 -10.51 2.96
CA LEU A 113 4.49 -10.59 2.73
C LEU A 113 3.66 -10.42 4.02
N MET A 114 4.32 -10.35 5.18
CA MET A 114 3.67 -10.25 6.49
C MET A 114 3.54 -8.79 6.96
N SER A 115 2.59 -8.52 7.85
CA SER A 115 2.61 -7.27 8.61
C SER A 115 3.76 -7.27 9.62
N ALA A 116 4.32 -6.08 9.93
CA ALA A 116 5.45 -5.95 10.86
C ALA A 116 5.16 -6.57 12.25
N ARG A 117 3.89 -6.49 12.68
CA ARG A 117 3.42 -7.11 13.92
C ARG A 117 3.51 -8.63 13.83
N PHE A 118 2.95 -9.21 12.76
CA PHE A 118 2.93 -10.66 12.58
C PHE A 118 4.35 -11.21 12.38
N GLN A 119 5.17 -10.53 11.58
CA GLN A 119 6.58 -10.88 11.36
C GLN A 119 7.36 -11.01 12.68
N SER A 120 7.18 -10.07 13.60
CA SER A 120 7.84 -10.09 14.91
C SER A 120 7.42 -11.29 15.76
N ALA A 121 6.13 -11.63 15.74
CA ALA A 121 5.59 -12.79 16.45
C ALA A 121 6.05 -14.11 15.81
N ALA A 122 5.95 -14.22 14.48
CA ALA A 122 6.35 -15.39 13.71
C ALA A 122 7.85 -15.70 13.89
N LYS A 123 8.71 -14.67 13.85
CA LYS A 123 10.16 -14.83 14.09
C LYS A 123 10.45 -15.42 15.47
N ARG A 124 9.75 -14.93 16.51
CA ARG A 124 9.91 -15.45 17.88
C ARG A 124 9.51 -16.92 17.97
N ASN A 125 8.31 -17.26 17.49
CA ASN A 125 7.80 -18.63 17.50
C ASN A 125 8.72 -19.59 16.73
N LEU A 126 9.28 -19.14 15.60
CA LEU A 126 10.16 -19.96 14.79
C LEU A 126 11.48 -20.28 15.50
N ILE A 127 12.08 -19.29 16.16
CA ILE A 127 13.29 -19.47 16.97
C ILE A 127 13.01 -20.43 18.13
N GLU A 128 11.91 -20.22 18.85
CA GLU A 128 11.52 -21.06 19.99
C GLU A 128 11.23 -22.52 19.58
N SER A 129 10.65 -22.73 18.40
CA SER A 129 10.33 -24.07 17.90
C SER A 129 11.54 -24.91 17.49
N GLY A 130 12.69 -24.27 17.22
CA GLY A 130 13.90 -24.93 16.71
C GLY A 130 13.74 -25.64 15.36
N ILE A 131 12.65 -25.36 14.62
CA ILE A 131 12.33 -26.06 13.36
C ILE A 131 13.41 -25.83 12.30
N LEU A 132 13.97 -24.62 12.22
CA LEU A 132 15.02 -24.30 11.24
C LEU A 132 16.27 -25.17 11.42
N ALA A 133 16.72 -25.35 12.67
CA ALA A 133 17.86 -26.20 12.97
C ALA A 133 17.60 -27.66 12.54
N ARG A 134 16.39 -28.17 12.80
CA ARG A 134 16.00 -29.53 12.37
C ARG A 134 16.00 -29.70 10.86
N ILE A 135 15.51 -28.69 10.12
CA ILE A 135 15.50 -28.72 8.65
C ILE A 135 16.93 -28.80 8.09
N GLU A 136 17.85 -28.02 8.66
CA GLU A 136 19.24 -27.99 8.22
C GLU A 136 20.00 -29.27 8.59
N GLU A 137 19.81 -29.77 9.81
CA GLU A 137 20.47 -30.98 10.33
C GLU A 137 20.00 -32.25 9.61
N ALA A 138 18.69 -32.44 9.47
CA ALA A 138 18.12 -33.60 8.80
C ALA A 138 18.04 -33.45 7.27
N LYS A 139 18.52 -32.31 6.72
CA LYS A 139 18.46 -31.96 5.30
C LYS A 139 17.09 -32.26 4.70
N LEU A 140 16.05 -31.71 5.34
CA LEU A 140 14.66 -31.95 4.96
C LEU A 140 14.28 -31.12 3.75
N SER A 141 13.39 -31.68 2.94
CA SER A 141 12.70 -31.02 1.84
C SER A 141 11.20 -31.30 1.97
N ALA A 142 10.40 -30.25 2.14
CA ALA A 142 8.95 -30.30 2.08
C ALA A 142 8.50 -29.80 0.71
N ALA A 143 7.63 -30.55 0.03
CA ALA A 143 6.95 -30.13 -1.19
C ALA A 143 5.45 -29.99 -0.93
N LEU A 144 4.84 -28.95 -1.48
CA LEU A 144 3.43 -28.60 -1.26
C LEU A 144 2.59 -28.81 -2.52
N GLU A 145 1.42 -29.42 -2.36
CA GLU A 145 0.40 -29.55 -3.40
C GLU A 145 -0.95 -29.05 -2.88
N PHE A 146 -1.47 -27.98 -3.47
CA PHE A 146 -2.77 -27.40 -3.10
C PHE A 146 -3.92 -28.23 -3.69
N LYS A 147 -4.91 -28.57 -2.86
CA LYS A 147 -6.11 -29.33 -3.25
C LYS A 147 -7.34 -28.42 -3.33
N GLU A 148 -7.47 -27.49 -2.40
CA GLU A 148 -8.61 -26.57 -2.35
C GLU A 148 -8.16 -25.17 -1.90
N GLU A 149 -8.72 -24.14 -2.53
CA GLU A 149 -8.44 -22.74 -2.22
C GLU A 149 -9.78 -21.99 -2.12
N LYS A 150 -10.06 -21.39 -0.97
CA LYS A 150 -11.34 -20.72 -0.72
C LYS A 150 -11.18 -19.42 0.06
N ILE A 151 -11.91 -18.39 -0.35
CA ILE A 151 -12.09 -17.18 0.43
C ILE A 151 -13.31 -17.40 1.33
N GLU A 152 -13.09 -17.51 2.64
CA GLU A 152 -14.16 -17.76 3.62
C GLU A 152 -14.94 -16.48 3.92
N ARG A 153 -14.23 -15.35 4.03
CA ARG A 153 -14.83 -14.06 4.33
C ARG A 153 -14.05 -12.95 3.66
N GLU A 154 -14.77 -11.98 3.12
CA GLU A 154 -14.20 -10.78 2.55
C GLU A 154 -14.87 -9.55 3.13
N THR A 155 -14.07 -8.61 3.63
CA THR A 155 -14.49 -7.30 4.10
C THR A 155 -13.67 -6.21 3.37
N PRO A 156 -14.01 -4.92 3.52
CA PRO A 156 -13.22 -3.84 2.94
C PRO A 156 -11.78 -3.79 3.47
N GLU A 157 -11.55 -4.23 4.71
CA GLU A 157 -10.24 -4.17 5.38
C GLU A 157 -9.51 -5.51 5.43
N TYR A 158 -10.23 -6.64 5.41
CA TYR A 158 -9.65 -7.97 5.61
C TYR A 158 -10.23 -9.01 4.65
N SER A 159 -9.43 -10.03 4.35
CA SER A 159 -9.86 -11.25 3.66
C SER A 159 -9.37 -12.47 4.44
N ILE A 160 -10.28 -13.37 4.77
CA ILE A 160 -9.97 -14.65 5.40
C ILE A 160 -9.93 -15.71 4.31
N VAL A 161 -8.79 -16.38 4.19
CA VAL A 161 -8.55 -17.40 3.17
C VAL A 161 -8.25 -18.73 3.84
N SER A 162 -8.85 -19.79 3.34
CA SER A 162 -8.59 -21.17 3.73
C SER A 162 -7.97 -21.91 2.55
N LEU A 163 -6.82 -22.55 2.78
CA LEU A 163 -6.13 -23.38 1.79
C LEU A 163 -5.98 -24.79 2.34
N VAL A 164 -6.41 -25.80 1.59
CA VAL A 164 -6.18 -27.22 1.93
C VAL A 164 -5.10 -27.75 1.00
N TRP A 165 -4.07 -28.35 1.56
CA TRP A 165 -2.89 -28.79 0.81
C TRP A 165 -2.22 -30.00 1.45
N VAL A 166 -1.48 -30.74 0.64
CA VAL A 166 -0.70 -31.90 1.06
C VAL A 166 0.77 -31.50 1.13
N ARG A 167 1.40 -31.77 2.29
CA ARG A 167 2.84 -31.67 2.48
C ARG A 167 3.46 -33.04 2.28
N THR A 168 4.42 -33.15 1.37
CA THR A 168 5.29 -34.33 1.26
C THR A 168 6.67 -33.97 1.77
N LEU A 169 7.08 -34.58 2.88
CA LEU A 169 8.40 -34.49 3.46
C LEU A 169 9.30 -35.56 2.89
N LYS A 170 10.54 -35.18 2.56
CA LYS A 170 11.63 -36.04 2.13
C LYS A 170 12.90 -35.62 2.86
N SER A 171 13.81 -36.55 3.10
CA SER A 171 15.16 -36.22 3.58
C SER A 171 16.19 -36.47 2.48
N TYR A 172 17.15 -35.56 2.34
CA TYR A 172 18.32 -35.81 1.49
C TYR A 172 19.32 -36.78 2.14
N LYS A 173 19.25 -36.96 3.47
CA LYS A 173 20.11 -37.91 4.20
C LYS A 173 19.53 -39.32 4.21
N ASP A 174 18.20 -39.44 4.29
CA ASP A 174 17.49 -40.72 4.27
C ASP A 174 16.54 -40.78 3.07
N PRO A 175 16.93 -41.45 1.97
CA PRO A 175 16.10 -41.61 0.79
C PRO A 175 14.79 -42.38 1.04
N GLY A 176 14.73 -43.19 2.11
CA GLY A 176 13.54 -43.95 2.50
C GLY A 176 12.55 -43.12 3.32
N TYR A 177 12.97 -41.98 3.87
CA TYR A 177 12.10 -41.12 4.66
C TYR A 177 11.17 -40.32 3.75
N ARG A 178 9.89 -40.73 3.76
CA ARG A 178 8.78 -40.01 3.12
C ARG A 178 7.61 -39.95 4.09
N GLU A 179 7.11 -38.74 4.31
CA GLU A 179 5.93 -38.52 5.12
C GLU A 179 4.99 -37.58 4.39
N ALA A 180 3.73 -37.99 4.20
CA ALA A 180 2.71 -37.16 3.61
C ALA A 180 1.71 -36.74 4.69
N SER A 181 1.29 -35.48 4.66
CA SER A 181 0.31 -34.94 5.62
C SER A 181 -0.66 -34.02 4.89
N LEU A 182 -1.94 -34.14 5.20
CA LEU A 182 -2.99 -33.23 4.76
C LEU A 182 -3.14 -32.12 5.80
N LEU A 183 -2.93 -30.88 5.38
CA LEU A 183 -3.04 -29.69 6.22
C LEU A 183 -4.07 -28.71 5.66
N LYS A 184 -4.65 -27.94 6.58
CA LYS A 184 -5.45 -26.76 6.30
C LYS A 184 -4.72 -25.54 6.86
N SER A 185 -4.54 -24.53 6.04
CA SER A 185 -4.01 -23.23 6.43
C SER A 185 -5.13 -22.20 6.44
N GLU A 186 -5.26 -21.47 7.55
CA GLU A 186 -6.13 -20.31 7.66
C GLU A 186 -5.29 -19.04 7.72
N LEU A 187 -5.58 -18.12 6.80
CA LEU A 187 -4.87 -16.85 6.65
C LEU A 187 -5.82 -15.69 6.89
N VAL A 188 -5.36 -14.72 7.67
CA VAL A 188 -6.00 -13.41 7.78
C VAL A 188 -5.16 -12.41 7.00
N LEU A 189 -5.70 -11.95 5.88
CA LEU A 189 -5.06 -10.99 5.00
C LEU A 189 -5.63 -9.61 5.28
N LYS A 190 -4.76 -8.62 5.51
CA LYS A 190 -5.11 -7.22 5.64
C LYS A 190 -4.97 -6.53 4.30
N LYS A 191 -6.03 -5.84 3.86
CA LYS A 191 -6.02 -5.01 2.66
C LYS A 191 -5.36 -3.67 3.00
N VAL A 192 -4.35 -3.30 2.20
CA VAL A 192 -3.59 -2.06 2.36
C VAL A 192 -3.49 -1.36 1.00
N SER A 193 -3.29 -0.04 1.02
CA SER A 193 -3.02 0.71 -0.21
C SER A 193 -1.76 0.16 -0.88
N ARG A 194 -1.84 -0.12 -2.17
CA ARG A 194 -0.70 -0.62 -2.96
C ARG A 194 0.46 0.37 -2.88
N SER A 195 1.65 -0.15 -2.58
CA SER A 195 2.88 0.62 -2.47
C SER A 195 4.06 -0.23 -2.96
N LEU A 196 5.25 0.38 -3.04
CA LEU A 196 6.47 -0.36 -3.39
C LEU A 196 6.79 -1.49 -2.40
N SER A 197 6.40 -1.34 -1.13
CA SER A 197 6.56 -2.37 -0.10
C SER A 197 5.44 -3.41 -0.11
N ALA A 198 4.26 -3.08 -0.61
CA ALA A 198 3.10 -3.97 -0.68
C ALA A 198 2.42 -3.86 -2.05
N PRO A 199 3.05 -4.40 -3.12
CA PRO A 199 2.56 -4.22 -4.49
C PRO A 199 1.22 -4.91 -4.73
N SER A 200 0.95 -6.01 -4.03
CA SER A 200 -0.33 -6.73 -4.08
C SER A 200 -1.46 -6.00 -3.34
N GLY A 201 -1.15 -5.02 -2.49
CA GLY A 201 -2.13 -4.38 -1.59
C GLY A 201 -2.64 -5.33 -0.50
N LEU A 202 -1.89 -6.39 -0.19
CA LEU A 202 -2.22 -7.39 0.81
C LEU A 202 -1.01 -7.65 1.72
N LEU A 203 -1.28 -7.85 3.00
CA LEU A 203 -0.30 -8.33 3.98
C LEU A 203 -0.92 -9.42 4.84
N VAL A 204 -0.13 -10.40 5.27
CA VAL A 204 -0.57 -11.43 6.21
C VAL A 204 -0.51 -10.88 7.63
N GLU A 205 -1.65 -10.82 8.30
CA GLU A 205 -1.79 -10.38 9.70
C GLU A 205 -1.79 -11.55 10.68
N ASP A 206 -2.31 -12.70 10.27
CA ASP A 206 -2.29 -13.94 11.05
C ASP A 206 -2.24 -15.17 10.13
N TYR A 207 -1.62 -16.24 10.62
CA TYR A 207 -1.48 -17.51 9.92
C TYR A 207 -1.55 -18.67 10.90
N LYS A 208 -2.40 -19.66 10.60
CA LYS A 208 -2.54 -20.88 11.39
C LYS A 208 -2.53 -22.11 10.50
N GLU A 209 -1.78 -23.13 10.92
CA GLU A 209 -1.77 -24.45 10.31
C GLU A 209 -2.53 -25.43 11.20
N ILE A 210 -3.43 -26.19 10.58
CA ILE A 210 -4.22 -27.24 11.21
C ILE A 210 -3.91 -28.54 10.47
N LEU A 211 -3.35 -29.52 11.19
CA LEU A 211 -3.16 -30.87 10.66
C LEU A 211 -4.53 -31.55 10.58
N LEU A 212 -4.97 -31.90 9.37
CA LEU A 212 -6.23 -32.62 9.16
C LEU A 212 -6.02 -34.13 9.26
N ASN A 213 -5.00 -34.65 8.56
CA ASN A 213 -4.71 -36.07 8.57
C ASN A 213 -3.24 -36.34 8.23
N ARG A 214 -2.66 -37.43 8.76
CA ARG A 214 -1.39 -37.97 8.26
C ARG A 214 -1.71 -39.04 7.22
N LEU A 215 -1.12 -38.90 6.04
CA LEU A 215 -1.28 -39.87 4.97
C LEU A 215 -0.16 -40.90 5.17
N GLU A 216 -0.50 -42.04 5.76
CA GLU A 216 0.43 -43.16 5.83
C GLU A 216 0.66 -43.70 4.41
N ASP A 217 1.94 -43.81 4.01
CA ASP A 217 2.29 -44.50 2.77
C ASP A 217 1.89 -45.97 2.94
N ASN A 218 0.87 -46.38 2.20
CA ASN A 218 0.52 -47.78 2.07
C ASN A 218 1.64 -48.44 1.23
N LYS A 219 2.65 -48.96 1.93
CA LYS A 219 3.77 -49.84 1.52
C LYS A 219 4.22 -49.79 0.05
#